data_AF-A0A9D8SRT7-F1
#
_entry.id   AF-A0A9D8SRT7-F1
#
_cell.length_a   1.000
_cell.length_b   1.000
_cell.length_c   1.000
_cell.angle_alpha   90.00
_cell.angle_beta   90.00
_cell.angle_gamma   90.00
#
_symmetry.space_group_name_H-M   'P 1'
#
loop_
_entity.id
_entity.type
_entity.pdbx_description
1 polymer ?
#
loop_
_entity_poly.entity_id
_entity_poly.type
_entity_poly.pdbx_seq_one_letter_code
_entity_poly.pdbx_strand_id
1 'polypeptide(L)' 'MNLSQYGIFQENVLWNPVAAVLYADALAHDSAAISSTGALMTNSGLKTGRSPKDKR' A
#
# COMPACT_ATOMS: atom_id res chain seq x y z
N MET A 1 6.03 -17.88 -4.32
CA MET A 1 6.83 -18.00 -3.09
C MET A 1 5.85 -18.15 -1.92
N ASN A 2 6.15 -18.98 -0.93
CA ASN A 2 5.24 -19.30 0.18
C ASN A 2 5.54 -18.42 1.41
N LEU A 3 4.50 -17.88 2.06
CA LEU A 3 4.62 -16.98 3.22
C LEU A 3 4.23 -17.63 4.56
N SER A 4 3.88 -18.91 4.59
CA SER A 4 3.40 -19.61 5.80
C SER A 4 4.44 -19.65 6.91
N GLN A 5 5.74 -19.64 6.56
CA GLN A 5 6.83 -19.54 7.52
C GLN A 5 6.80 -18.25 8.37
N TYR A 6 6.10 -17.21 7.89
CA TYR A 6 5.86 -15.97 8.61
C TYR A 6 4.46 -15.92 9.26
N GLY A 7 3.71 -17.02 9.22
CA GLY A 7 2.34 -17.08 9.73
C GLY A 7 1.29 -16.42 8.84
N ILE A 8 1.60 -16.13 7.58
CA ILE A 8 0.67 -15.49 6.63
C ILE A 8 0.07 -16.57 5.72
N PHE A 9 -1.27 -16.66 5.71
CA PHE A 9 -2.03 -17.67 4.96
C PHE A 9 -3.04 -16.97 4.05
N GLN A 10 -2.57 -16.44 2.92
CA GLN A 10 -3.41 -15.77 1.93
C GLN A 10 -3.32 -16.47 0.58
N GLU A 11 -4.47 -16.67 -0.06
CA GLU A 11 -4.55 -17.33 -1.37
C GLU A 11 -4.00 -16.44 -2.49
N ASN A 12 -4.40 -15.16 -2.49
CA ASN A 12 -4.01 -14.19 -3.50
C ASN A 12 -2.87 -13.30 -2.98
N VAL A 13 -1.68 -13.47 -3.56
CA VAL A 13 -0.50 -12.66 -3.26
C VAL A 13 0.05 -12.08 -4.56
N LEU A 14 0.07 -10.75 -4.65
CA LEU A 14 0.68 -10.02 -5.76
C LEU A 14 2.20 -9.92 -5.54
N TRP A 15 2.96 -10.71 -6.30
CA TRP A 15 4.42 -10.68 -6.26
C TRP A 15 4.96 -9.73 -7.33
N ASN A 16 5.65 -8.67 -6.91
CA ASN A 16 6.27 -7.67 -7.80
C ASN A 16 5.31 -7.10 -8.86
N PRO A 17 4.10 -6.63 -8.48
CA PRO A 17 3.17 -6.06 -9.45
C PRO A 17 3.76 -4.81 -10.10
N VAL A 18 3.38 -4.57 -11.36
CA VAL A 18 3.71 -3.33 -12.05
C VAL A 18 2.94 -2.15 -11.43
N ALA A 19 3.47 -0.93 -11.57
CA ALA A 19 2.88 0.27 -10.99
C ALA A 19 1.40 0.47 -11.36
N ALA A 20 1.00 0.11 -12.59
CA ALA A 20 -0.39 0.22 -13.04
C ALA A 20 -1.37 -0.62 -12.18
N VAL A 21 -0.96 -1.83 -11.77
CA VAL A 21 -1.78 -2.69 -10.89
C VAL A 21 -1.88 -2.06 -9.51
N LEU A 22 -0.77 -1.54 -8.97
CA LEU A 22 -0.75 -0.86 -7.67
C LEU A 22 -1.64 0.40 -7.65
N TYR A 23 -1.64 1.18 -8.74
CA TYR A 23 -2.52 2.34 -8.89
C TYR A 23 -3.99 1.93 -8.90
N ALA A 24 -4.34 0.89 -9.65
CA ALA A 24 -5.70 0.38 -9.72
C ALA A 24 -6.19 -0.10 -8.34
N ASP A 25 -5.37 -0.88 -7.61
CA ASP A 25 -5.69 -1.34 -6.26
C ASP A 25 -5.89 -0.18 -5.28
N ALA A 26 -4.99 0.82 -5.31
CA ALA A 26 -5.10 1.98 -4.42
C ALA A 26 -6.40 2.78 -4.65
N LEU A 27 -6.82 2.93 -5.91
CA LEU A 27 -8.09 3.59 -6.25
C LEU A 27 -9.31 2.76 -5.84
N ALA A 28 -9.22 1.43 -5.95
CA ALA A 28 -10.31 0.52 -5.62
C ALA A 28 -10.50 0.32 -4.11
N HIS A 29 -9.41 0.38 -3.33
CA HIS A 29 -9.41 -0.12 -1.95
C HIS A 29 -8.90 0.85 -0.89
N ASP A 30 -8.14 1.89 -1.24
CA ASP A 30 -7.35 2.67 -0.26
C ASP A 30 -7.66 4.18 -0.26
N SER A 31 -8.85 4.57 -0.73
CA SER A 31 -9.31 5.96 -0.82
C SER A 31 -8.32 6.91 -1.53
N ALA A 32 -7.50 6.36 -2.43
CA ALA A 32 -6.56 7.14 -3.20
C ALA A 32 -7.27 7.93 -4.32
N ALA A 33 -6.60 8.95 -4.84
CA ALA A 33 -7.09 9.73 -5.97
C ALA A 33 -5.95 10.03 -6.95
N ILE A 34 -6.31 10.37 -8.20
CA ILE A 34 -5.34 10.81 -9.22
C ILE A 34 -5.39 12.33 -9.31
N SER A 35 -4.22 12.98 -9.25
CA SER A 35 -4.08 14.43 -9.43
C SER A 35 -4.36 14.84 -10.88
N SER A 36 -4.53 16.13 -11.12
CA SER A 36 -4.65 16.68 -12.48
C SER A 36 -3.41 16.43 -13.37
N THR A 37 -2.26 16.15 -12.77
CA THR A 37 -1.01 15.80 -13.46
C THR A 37 -0.77 14.29 -13.56
N GLY A 38 -1.71 13.46 -13.09
CA GLY A 38 -1.62 12.00 -13.16
C GLY A 38 -0.89 11.33 -12.00
N ALA A 39 -0.51 12.07 -10.95
CA ALA A 39 0.15 11.50 -9.78
C ALA A 39 -0.86 10.86 -8.82
N LEU A 40 -0.50 9.74 -8.19
CA LEU A 40 -1.29 9.13 -7.13
C LEU A 40 -1.20 9.96 -5.84
N MET A 41 -2.35 10.26 -5.24
CA MET A 41 -2.49 11.00 -4.00
C MET A 41 -3.13 10.12 -2.92
N THR A 42 -2.55 10.14 -1.72
CA THR A 42 -2.99 9.36 -0.55
C THR A 42 -2.94 10.22 0.71
N ASN A 43 -3.66 9.81 1.77
CA ASN A 43 -3.63 10.49 3.07
C ASN A 43 -3.28 9.49 4.19
N SER A 44 -2.19 9.75 4.95
CA SER A 44 -1.75 8.89 6.06
C SER A 44 -2.47 9.15 7.39
N GLY A 45 -3.48 10.03 7.38
CA GLY A 45 -4.34 10.33 8.52
C GLY A 45 -3.57 11.01 9.66
N LEU A 46 -3.72 10.46 10.86
CA LEU A 46 -3.16 11.05 12.09
C LEU A 46 -1.61 11.07 12.10
N LYS A 47 -0.97 10.15 11.39
CA LYS A 47 0.49 9.99 11.38
C LYS A 47 1.05 10.53 10.06
N THR A 48 1.19 11.86 9.98
CA THR A 48 1.73 12.57 8.80
C THR A 48 3.26 12.67 8.76
N GLY A 49 3.94 12.08 9.76
CA GLY A 49 5.39 12.09 9.87
C GLY A 49 5.93 10.95 10.73
N ARG A 50 7.23 10.97 11.00
CA ARG A 50 7.90 9.95 11.82
C ARG A 50 7.36 9.98 13.26
N SER A 51 7.32 8.82 13.90
CA SER A 51 7.05 8.68 15.33
C SER A 51 8.29 8.13 16.06
N PRO A 52 9.29 8.98 16.39
CA PRO A 52 10.59 8.49 16.89
C PRO A 52 10.49 7.64 18.16
N LYS A 53 9.50 7.93 19.02
CA LYS A 53 9.28 7.18 20.28
C LYS A 53 8.74 5.76 20.06
N ASP A 54 8.16 5.48 18.90
CA ASP A 54 7.61 4.15 18.57
C ASP A 54 8.69 3.20 18.02
N LYS A 55 9.90 3.71 17.75
CA LYS A 55 11.04 2.93 17.28
C LYS A 55 11.72 2.19 18.44
N ARG A 56 11.93 0.88 18.30
CA ARG A 56 12.76 0.05 19.19
C ARG A 56 13.94 -0.54 18.45
#